data_AF-A0A7T4YK82-F1
#
_entry.id   AF-A0A7T4YK82-F1
#
_cell.length_a   1.000
_cell.length_b   1.000
_cell.length_c   1.000
_cell.angle_alpha   90.00
_cell.angle_beta   90.00
_cell.angle_gamma   90.00
#
_symmetry.space_group_name_H-M   'P 1'
#
loop_
_entity.id
_entity.type
_entity.pdbx_description
1 polymer ?
#
loop_
_entity_poly.entity_id
_entity_poly.type
_entity_poly.pdbx_seq_one_letter_code
_entity_poly.pdbx_strand_id
1 'polypeptide(L)'
;MSNPLDQSAQKQVNPKYCTDKLVTSYAHVGLYDAFERHAWIARKRIGNNPIRVSHARLLLGGTQDTSTVSKDRFICYWFHPPNTGEGYVHGYPIEWDEGHLMVRLDPNWDFLTSTFLSPTDTARIEKNIDNQIKFATHLLSLYLESSPKYPLSLHLVGPRATDSMFYLKRHDPNAPDEDEL
;
A
#
# COMPACT_ATOMS: atom_id res chain seq x y z
N MET A 1 22.49 -5.65 -28.07
CA MET A 1 22.44 -7.09 -27.74
C MET A 1 21.65 -7.21 -26.45
N SER A 2 20.49 -7.83 -26.53
CA SER A 2 19.47 -7.93 -25.47
C SER A 2 19.98 -8.80 -24.32
N ASN A 3 19.82 -8.30 -23.09
CA ASN A 3 20.24 -8.99 -21.88
C ASN A 3 19.27 -10.17 -21.58
N PRO A 4 19.76 -11.41 -21.43
CA PRO A 4 18.94 -12.59 -21.23
C PRO A 4 18.67 -12.80 -19.73
N LEU A 5 17.77 -11.99 -19.19
CA LEU A 5 16.93 -12.37 -18.06
C LEU A 5 15.51 -12.07 -18.51
N ASP A 6 14.92 -13.12 -19.08
CA ASP A 6 13.51 -13.46 -19.04
C ASP A 6 12.62 -12.31 -18.54
N GLN A 7 11.90 -11.69 -19.49
CA GLN A 7 10.66 -10.97 -19.20
C GLN A 7 9.69 -12.01 -18.62
N SER A 8 9.95 -12.49 -17.40
CA SER A 8 9.03 -13.31 -16.63
C SER A 8 7.71 -12.56 -16.68
N ALA A 9 6.73 -13.14 -17.37
CA ALA A 9 5.47 -12.50 -17.76
C ALA A 9 5.05 -11.48 -16.70
N GLN A 10 5.26 -10.19 -17.01
CA GLN A 10 5.09 -9.11 -16.04
C GLN A 10 3.73 -9.31 -15.39
N LYS A 11 3.70 -9.47 -14.06
CA LYS A 11 2.45 -9.91 -13.43
C LYS A 11 1.38 -8.87 -13.73
N GLN A 12 0.22 -9.37 -14.12
CA GLN A 12 -0.92 -8.54 -14.42
C GLN A 12 -1.90 -8.63 -13.27
N VAL A 13 -2.59 -7.52 -13.03
CA VAL A 13 -3.68 -7.47 -12.05
C VAL A 13 -4.81 -8.38 -12.52
N ASN A 14 -5.45 -9.06 -11.58
CA ASN A 14 -6.57 -9.94 -11.84
C ASN A 14 -7.91 -9.18 -11.73
N PRO A 15 -8.54 -8.75 -12.85
CA PRO A 15 -9.74 -7.93 -12.81
C PRO A 15 -10.94 -8.66 -12.17
N LYS A 16 -10.87 -10.00 -12.06
CA LYS A 16 -11.86 -10.78 -11.31
C LYS A 16 -11.83 -10.39 -9.83
N TYR A 17 -10.66 -10.33 -9.21
CA TYR A 17 -10.54 -10.08 -7.77
C TYR A 17 -10.32 -8.62 -7.42
N CYS A 18 -9.98 -7.79 -8.42
CA CYS A 18 -9.61 -6.40 -8.22
C CYS A 18 -10.63 -5.43 -8.83
N THR A 19 -10.56 -4.19 -8.39
CA THR A 19 -11.16 -3.02 -9.03
C THR A 19 -10.23 -1.84 -8.85
N ASP A 20 -10.17 -0.96 -9.84
CA ASP A 20 -9.45 0.33 -9.83
C ASP A 20 -10.24 1.44 -9.12
N LYS A 21 -11.56 1.29 -9.02
CA LYS A 21 -12.41 2.15 -8.20
C LYS A 21 -12.08 2.04 -6.70
N LEU A 22 -11.24 2.95 -6.21
CA LEU A 22 -10.97 3.11 -4.79
C LEU A 22 -12.25 3.50 -4.04
N VAL A 23 -12.43 2.93 -2.85
CA VAL A 23 -13.54 3.24 -1.97
C VAL A 23 -13.08 3.23 -0.53
N THR A 24 -13.71 4.06 0.28
CA THR A 24 -13.40 4.25 1.70
C THR A 24 -14.41 3.53 2.61
N SER A 25 -15.46 2.90 2.05
CA SER A 25 -16.56 2.34 2.84
C SER A 25 -16.32 0.95 3.45
N TYR A 26 -15.21 0.28 3.15
CA TYR A 26 -14.88 -1.02 3.73
C TYR A 26 -13.37 -1.29 3.79
N ALA A 27 -12.94 -2.13 4.74
CA ALA A 27 -11.55 -2.53 4.88
C ALA A 27 -11.11 -3.48 3.75
N HIS A 28 -9.93 -3.26 3.18
CA HIS A 28 -9.44 -4.05 2.06
C HIS A 28 -7.92 -4.03 1.88
N VAL A 29 -7.40 -5.03 1.17
CA VAL A 29 -6.04 -5.01 0.63
C VAL A 29 -6.03 -4.38 -0.76
N GLY A 30 -4.86 -3.89 -1.20
CA GLY A 30 -4.67 -3.42 -2.56
C GLY A 30 -3.24 -3.49 -3.06
N LEU A 31 -3.08 -3.28 -4.36
CA LEU A 31 -1.81 -3.20 -5.07
C LEU A 31 -1.68 -1.81 -5.68
N TYR A 32 -0.52 -1.20 -5.52
CA TYR A 32 -0.15 0.04 -6.19
C TYR A 32 0.99 -0.24 -7.15
N ASP A 33 0.81 0.03 -8.45
CA ASP A 33 1.87 -0.11 -9.45
C ASP A 33 2.78 1.11 -9.39
N ALA A 34 4.04 0.91 -9.00
CA ALA A 34 5.02 1.99 -8.89
C ALA A 34 5.35 2.65 -10.24
N PHE A 35 5.24 1.91 -11.34
CA PHE A 35 5.54 2.37 -12.69
C PHE A 35 4.36 3.15 -13.28
N GLU A 36 3.16 2.56 -13.26
CA GLU A 36 1.94 3.17 -13.83
C GLU A 36 1.30 4.19 -12.88
N ARG A 37 1.72 4.22 -11.61
CA ARG A 37 1.15 5.04 -10.53
C ARG A 37 -0.35 4.84 -10.37
N HIS A 38 -0.78 3.60 -10.51
CA HIS A 38 -2.18 3.21 -10.49
C HIS A 38 -2.46 2.25 -9.33
N ALA A 39 -3.66 2.31 -8.77
CA ALA A 39 -4.03 1.57 -7.58
C ALA A 39 -5.22 0.65 -7.86
N TRP A 40 -5.17 -0.56 -7.31
CA TRP A 40 -6.27 -1.52 -7.34
C TRP A 40 -6.55 -2.04 -5.94
N ILE A 41 -7.82 -2.26 -5.64
CA ILE A 41 -8.26 -2.82 -4.36
C ILE A 41 -8.96 -4.16 -4.56
N ALA A 42 -8.94 -4.98 -3.51
CA ALA A 42 -9.75 -6.19 -3.44
C ALA A 42 -11.25 -5.83 -3.54
N ARG A 43 -11.93 -6.45 -4.51
CA ARG A 43 -13.36 -6.26 -4.73
C ARG A 43 -14.16 -6.93 -3.61
N LYS A 44 -15.08 -6.18 -2.98
CA LYS A 44 -16.06 -6.75 -2.04
C LYS A 44 -17.01 -7.70 -2.76
N ARG A 45 -17.17 -8.91 -2.21
CA ARG A 45 -18.04 -9.97 -2.72
C ARG A 45 -18.77 -10.62 -1.56
N ILE A 46 -19.96 -11.17 -1.82
CA ILE A 46 -20.72 -11.93 -0.82
C ILE A 46 -19.85 -13.10 -0.34
N GLY A 47 -19.75 -13.28 0.98
CA GLY A 47 -18.97 -14.35 1.60
C GLY A 47 -17.45 -14.17 1.58
N ASN A 48 -16.93 -13.01 1.13
CA ASN A 48 -15.49 -12.73 1.13
C ASN A 48 -15.20 -11.44 1.91
N ASN A 49 -14.23 -11.49 2.83
CA ASN A 49 -13.74 -10.32 3.55
C ASN A 49 -12.52 -9.73 2.80
N PRO A 50 -12.63 -8.56 2.16
CA PRO A 50 -11.58 -8.02 1.30
C PRO A 50 -10.25 -7.76 2.02
N ILE A 51 -10.26 -7.47 3.33
CA ILE A 51 -9.04 -7.26 4.11
C ILE A 51 -8.27 -8.56 4.39
N ARG A 52 -8.94 -9.72 4.30
CA ARG A 52 -8.33 -11.05 4.51
C ARG A 52 -7.88 -11.71 3.20
N VAL A 53 -8.03 -11.04 2.07
CA VAL A 53 -7.57 -11.56 0.78
C VAL A 53 -6.05 -11.43 0.71
N SER A 54 -5.35 -12.47 0.23
CA SER A 54 -3.93 -12.36 -0.08
C SER A 54 -3.69 -11.40 -1.25
N HIS A 55 -2.72 -10.50 -1.13
CA HIS A 55 -2.26 -9.65 -2.25
C HIS A 55 -1.90 -10.47 -3.49
N ALA A 56 -1.41 -11.70 -3.35
CA ALA A 56 -1.10 -12.54 -4.51
C ALA A 56 -2.35 -12.85 -5.34
N ARG A 57 -3.52 -13.02 -4.71
CA ARG A 57 -4.79 -13.27 -5.41
C ARG A 57 -5.27 -12.09 -6.26
N LEU A 58 -4.72 -10.89 -6.02
CA LEU A 58 -4.94 -9.71 -6.84
C LEU A 58 -4.16 -9.75 -8.16
N LEU A 59 -3.26 -10.72 -8.36
CA LEU A 59 -2.50 -10.93 -9.59
C LEU A 59 -2.99 -12.17 -10.34
N LEU A 60 -2.85 -12.18 -11.67
CA LEU A 60 -3.13 -13.36 -12.49
C LEU A 60 -2.21 -14.52 -12.06
N GLY A 61 -2.80 -15.71 -11.91
CA GLY A 61 -2.08 -16.91 -11.47
C GLY A 61 -1.77 -16.99 -9.97
N GLY A 62 -2.08 -15.96 -9.17
CA GLY A 62 -1.86 -15.98 -7.73
C GLY A 62 -2.92 -16.74 -6.92
N THR A 63 -2.54 -17.22 -5.73
CA THR A 63 -3.37 -18.03 -4.83
C THR A 63 -3.59 -17.35 -3.47
N GLN A 64 -4.44 -17.92 -2.61
CA GLN A 64 -4.61 -17.40 -1.23
C GLN A 64 -3.42 -17.68 -0.32
N ASP A 65 -2.71 -18.78 -0.55
CA ASP A 65 -1.73 -19.31 0.41
C ASP A 65 -0.33 -18.76 0.18
N THR A 66 -0.05 -18.23 -1.01
CA THR A 66 1.18 -17.49 -1.29
C THR A 66 1.08 -16.08 -0.72
N SER A 67 1.49 -15.93 0.54
CA SER A 67 1.81 -14.66 1.18
C SER A 67 3.12 -14.14 0.60
N THR A 68 3.18 -12.84 0.31
CA THR A 68 4.21 -12.14 -0.46
C THR A 68 4.11 -12.39 -1.97
N VAL A 69 3.58 -11.40 -2.68
CA VAL A 69 3.86 -11.22 -4.11
C VAL A 69 5.37 -11.37 -4.26
N SER A 70 5.84 -12.38 -5.01
CA SER A 70 7.26 -12.46 -5.37
C SER A 70 7.68 -11.09 -5.88
N LYS A 71 8.80 -10.58 -5.36
CA LYS A 71 9.31 -9.25 -5.62
C LYS A 71 9.07 -8.80 -7.06
N ASP A 72 8.33 -7.70 -7.20
CA ASP A 72 7.78 -7.18 -8.45
C ASP A 72 7.53 -5.66 -8.29
N ARG A 73 6.96 -4.99 -9.29
CA ARG A 73 6.64 -3.55 -9.32
C ARG A 73 5.50 -3.11 -8.41
N PHE A 74 4.70 -4.06 -7.89
CA PHE A 74 3.51 -3.73 -7.10
C PHE A 74 3.82 -3.60 -5.60
N ILE A 75 3.48 -2.43 -5.06
CA ILE A 75 3.51 -2.14 -3.63
C ILE A 75 2.20 -2.64 -3.02
N CYS A 76 2.30 -3.48 -2.00
CA CYS A 76 1.14 -3.96 -1.25
C CYS A 76 0.70 -2.91 -0.23
N TYR A 77 -0.61 -2.72 -0.09
CA TYR A 77 -1.15 -1.88 0.98
C TYR A 77 -2.44 -2.46 1.58
N TRP A 78 -2.82 -1.91 2.73
CA TRP A 78 -4.05 -2.20 3.46
C TRP A 78 -4.76 -0.89 3.76
N PHE A 79 -6.07 -0.90 3.69
CA PHE A 79 -6.91 0.20 4.08
C PHE A 79 -7.90 -0.27 5.14
N HIS A 80 -7.98 0.48 6.23
CA HIS A 80 -8.95 0.30 7.31
C HIS A 80 -9.77 1.58 7.43
N PRO A 81 -11.08 1.58 7.14
CA PRO A 81 -11.96 2.64 7.63
C PRO A 81 -12.06 2.61 9.16
N PRO A 82 -12.62 3.66 9.77
CA PRO A 82 -12.87 3.74 11.21
C PRO A 82 -13.47 2.45 11.79
N ASN A 83 -12.91 2.03 12.92
CA ASN A 83 -13.34 0.91 13.76
C ASN A 83 -13.29 -0.45 13.06
N THR A 84 -12.40 -0.64 12.08
CA THR A 84 -12.25 -1.92 11.36
C THR A 84 -10.90 -2.61 11.53
N GLY A 85 -9.93 -1.97 12.16
CA GLY A 85 -8.71 -2.63 12.62
C GLY A 85 -8.69 -2.78 14.13
N GLU A 86 -7.68 -3.47 14.63
CA GLU A 86 -7.53 -3.77 16.05
C GLU A 86 -6.06 -3.96 16.43
N GLY A 87 -5.74 -3.73 17.70
CA GLY A 87 -4.44 -4.03 18.28
C GLY A 87 -3.30 -3.13 17.82
N TYR A 88 -2.09 -3.65 17.96
CA TYR A 88 -0.83 -2.97 17.62
C TYR A 88 -0.34 -3.38 16.24
N VAL A 89 0.26 -2.44 15.51
CA VAL A 89 0.97 -2.73 14.26
C VAL A 89 2.47 -2.66 14.54
N HIS A 90 3.16 -3.80 14.43
CA HIS A 90 4.58 -3.91 14.81
C HIS A 90 4.88 -3.39 16.23
N GLY A 91 3.95 -3.59 17.17
CA GLY A 91 4.06 -3.12 18.55
C GLY A 91 3.76 -1.64 18.75
N TYR A 92 3.45 -0.89 17.69
CA TYR A 92 3.04 0.50 17.77
C TYR A 92 1.51 0.62 17.91
N PRO A 93 1.01 1.44 18.86
CA PRO A 93 -0.43 1.62 19.06
C PRO A 93 -1.03 2.43 17.92
N ILE A 94 -2.16 1.97 17.37
CA ILE A 94 -2.92 2.66 16.33
C ILE A 94 -4.30 3.04 16.89
N GLU A 95 -4.68 4.29 16.69
CA GLU A 95 -5.98 4.84 17.06
C GLU A 95 -7.02 4.46 15.99
N TRP A 96 -7.65 3.30 16.15
CA TRP A 96 -8.54 2.72 15.15
C TRP A 96 -9.88 3.44 14.96
N ASP A 97 -10.12 4.57 15.62
CA ASP A 97 -11.34 5.38 15.47
C ASP A 97 -11.33 6.25 14.19
N GLU A 98 -10.18 6.37 13.53
CA GLU A 98 -10.02 7.02 12.23
C GLU A 98 -9.70 6.03 11.08
N GLY A 99 -9.58 6.56 9.87
CA GLY A 99 -9.15 5.79 8.71
C GLY A 99 -7.63 5.62 8.68
N HIS A 100 -7.15 4.44 8.26
CA HIS A 100 -5.73 4.18 8.08
C HIS A 100 -5.42 3.56 6.73
N LEU A 101 -4.52 4.22 6.00
CA LEU A 101 -3.85 3.68 4.82
C LEU A 101 -2.47 3.20 5.24
N MET A 102 -2.25 1.88 5.23
CA MET A 102 -1.00 1.24 5.61
C MET A 102 -0.31 0.71 4.36
N VAL A 103 0.82 1.30 3.99
CA VAL A 103 1.56 0.96 2.77
C VAL A 103 2.80 0.17 3.14
N ARG A 104 3.05 -0.96 2.46
CA ARG A 104 4.27 -1.73 2.68
C ARG A 104 5.49 -0.91 2.27
N LEU A 105 6.47 -0.85 3.16
CA LEU A 105 7.81 -0.34 2.88
C LEU A 105 8.77 -1.52 2.71
N ASP A 106 9.59 -1.50 1.66
CA ASP A 106 10.69 -2.45 1.46
C ASP A 106 11.97 -1.67 1.09
N PRO A 107 12.77 -1.23 2.08
CA PRO A 107 13.92 -0.35 1.84
C PRO A 107 14.93 -0.91 0.83
N ASN A 108 15.05 -2.24 0.78
CA ASN A 108 16.02 -2.94 -0.06
C ASN A 108 15.46 -3.39 -1.41
N TRP A 109 14.21 -3.09 -1.74
CA TRP A 109 13.62 -3.41 -3.03
C TRP A 109 13.26 -2.13 -3.78
N ASP A 110 13.86 -1.94 -4.95
CA ASP A 110 13.50 -0.87 -5.86
C ASP A 110 12.37 -1.36 -6.77
N PHE A 111 11.15 -0.89 -6.51
CA PHE A 111 9.94 -1.27 -7.24
C PHE A 111 9.95 -0.82 -8.71
N LEU A 112 10.68 0.25 -9.06
CA LEU A 112 10.72 0.75 -10.44
C LEU A 112 11.64 -0.13 -11.31
N THR A 113 12.78 -0.52 -10.76
CA THR A 113 13.74 -1.36 -11.48
C THR A 113 13.54 -2.85 -11.24
N SER A 114 12.71 -3.23 -10.26
CA SER A 114 12.56 -4.60 -9.78
C SER A 114 13.90 -5.23 -9.42
N THR A 115 14.72 -4.50 -8.66
CA THR A 115 16.04 -4.97 -8.22
C THR A 115 16.23 -4.83 -6.72
N PHE A 116 17.05 -5.72 -6.18
CA PHE A 116 17.53 -5.61 -4.81
C PHE A 116 18.64 -4.56 -4.69
N LEU A 117 18.57 -3.77 -3.64
CA LEU A 117 19.61 -2.85 -3.22
C LEU A 117 20.49 -3.52 -2.17
N SER A 118 21.80 -3.47 -2.38
CA SER A 118 22.76 -3.98 -1.39
C SER A 118 22.56 -3.25 -0.05
N PRO A 119 22.51 -3.96 1.09
CA PRO A 119 22.46 -3.35 2.41
C PRO A 119 23.62 -2.39 2.71
N THR A 120 24.74 -2.53 2.00
CA THR A 120 25.92 -1.65 2.14
C THR A 120 25.79 -0.33 1.40
N ASP A 121 24.82 -0.19 0.49
CA ASP A 121 24.60 1.01 -0.31
C ASP A 121 23.53 1.90 0.36
N THR A 122 23.90 2.48 1.51
CA THR A 122 22.96 3.21 2.38
C THR A 122 22.35 4.42 1.68
N ALA A 123 23.13 5.18 0.91
CA ALA A 123 22.64 6.34 0.16
C ALA A 123 21.55 5.96 -0.87
N ARG A 124 21.71 4.80 -1.53
CA ARG A 124 20.70 4.31 -2.47
C ARG A 124 19.45 3.80 -1.76
N ILE A 125 19.60 3.19 -0.58
CA ILE A 125 18.48 2.76 0.27
C ILE A 125 17.67 3.97 0.74
N GLU A 126 18.33 5.02 1.24
CA GLU A 126 17.67 6.26 1.68
C GLU A 126 16.86 6.89 0.53
N LYS A 127 17.48 7.02 -0.65
CA LYS A 127 16.78 7.50 -1.84
C LYS A 127 15.59 6.61 -2.24
N ASN A 128 15.70 5.29 -2.04
CA ASN A 128 14.61 4.36 -2.32
C ASN A 128 13.45 4.51 -1.33
N ILE A 129 13.74 4.74 -0.05
CA ILE A 129 12.74 5.06 0.97
C ILE A 129 11.99 6.35 0.58
N ASP A 130 12.71 7.40 0.17
CA ASP A 130 12.11 8.66 -0.29
C ASP A 130 11.15 8.45 -1.48
N ASN A 131 11.51 7.57 -2.41
CA ASN A 131 10.64 7.23 -3.53
C ASN A 131 9.37 6.49 -3.08
N GLN A 132 9.51 5.57 -2.12
CA GLN A 132 8.36 4.86 -1.55
C GLN A 132 7.44 5.79 -0.74
N ILE A 133 7.99 6.80 -0.04
CA ILE A 133 7.21 7.87 0.59
C ILE A 133 6.39 8.63 -0.46
N LYS A 134 6.99 8.97 -1.62
CA LYS A 134 6.28 9.64 -2.72
C LYS A 134 5.15 8.76 -3.29
N PHE A 135 5.37 7.46 -3.44
CA PHE A 135 4.34 6.52 -3.89
C PHE A 135 3.19 6.42 -2.89
N ALA A 136 3.50 6.28 -1.60
CA ALA A 136 2.51 6.23 -0.54
C ALA A 136 1.69 7.53 -0.43
N THR A 137 2.36 8.68 -0.59
CA THR A 137 1.70 10.00 -0.62
C THR A 137 0.79 10.15 -1.83
N HIS A 138 1.22 9.68 -3.00
CA HIS A 138 0.37 9.68 -4.20
C HIS A 138 -0.85 8.77 -4.00
N LEU A 139 -0.66 7.57 -3.45
CA LEU A 139 -1.77 6.68 -3.13
C LEU A 139 -2.77 7.33 -2.16
N LEU A 140 -2.28 8.03 -1.13
CA LEU A 140 -3.15 8.80 -0.24
C LEU A 140 -3.99 9.82 -1.02
N SER A 141 -3.39 10.59 -1.93
CA SER A 141 -4.12 11.54 -2.79
C SER A 141 -5.26 10.88 -3.56
N LEU A 142 -5.05 9.67 -4.11
CA LEU A 142 -6.12 8.93 -4.79
C LEU A 142 -7.28 8.55 -3.85
N TYR A 143 -7.01 8.26 -2.57
CA TYR A 143 -8.08 8.06 -1.58
C TYR A 143 -8.80 9.35 -1.22
N LEU A 144 -8.08 10.48 -1.17
CA LEU A 144 -8.68 11.78 -0.86
C LEU A 144 -9.64 12.24 -1.97
N GLU A 145 -9.41 11.84 -3.22
CA GLU A 145 -10.37 12.03 -4.32
C GLU A 145 -11.71 11.32 -4.08
N SER A 146 -11.74 10.31 -3.20
CA SER A 146 -12.99 9.65 -2.77
C SER A 146 -13.71 10.38 -1.64
N SER A 147 -13.20 11.54 -1.20
CA SER A 147 -13.75 12.41 -0.15
C SER A 147 -14.14 11.64 1.12
N PRO A 148 -13.17 11.02 1.83
CA PRO A 148 -13.45 10.39 3.12
C PRO A 148 -14.07 11.40 4.08
N LYS A 149 -15.10 10.97 4.82
CA LYS A 149 -15.82 11.83 5.78
C LYS A 149 -15.23 11.79 7.19
N TYR A 150 -14.04 11.26 7.31
CA TYR A 150 -13.36 10.98 8.57
C TYR A 150 -11.86 11.24 8.38
N PRO A 151 -11.11 11.45 9.48
CA PRO A 151 -9.68 11.61 9.39
C PRO A 151 -9.01 10.38 8.79
N LEU A 152 -8.01 10.57 7.93
CA LEU A 152 -7.29 9.52 7.26
C LEU A 152 -5.79 9.69 7.48
N SER A 153 -5.18 8.72 8.14
CA SER A 153 -3.73 8.65 8.39
C SER A 153 -3.01 7.68 7.47
N LEU A 154 -1.83 8.09 7.02
CA LEU A 154 -0.92 7.32 6.21
C LEU A 154 0.22 6.76 7.08
N HIS A 155 0.48 5.47 6.90
CA HIS A 155 1.57 4.73 7.54
C HIS A 155 2.40 3.98 6.51
N LEU A 156 3.70 3.86 6.75
CA LEU A 156 4.62 2.99 6.03
C LEU A 156 5.05 1.85 6.95
N VAL A 157 4.73 0.62 6.58
CA VAL A 157 5.01 -0.57 7.40
C VAL A 157 6.19 -1.33 6.80
N GLY A 158 7.35 -1.19 7.43
CA GLY A 158 8.61 -1.83 7.01
C GLY A 158 8.72 -3.28 7.44
N PRO A 159 9.76 -4.02 7.01
CA PRO A 159 9.94 -5.42 7.39
C PRO A 159 10.28 -5.62 8.88
N ARG A 160 10.80 -4.57 9.54
CA ARG A 160 11.00 -4.51 10.99
C ARG A 160 10.22 -3.34 11.58
N ALA A 161 9.95 -3.42 12.88
CA ALA A 161 9.32 -2.31 13.60
C ALA A 161 10.10 -1.00 13.46
N THR A 162 11.44 -1.06 13.53
CA THR A 162 12.34 0.09 13.38
C THR A 162 12.33 0.73 12.00
N ASP A 163 11.88 -0.01 10.99
CA ASP A 163 11.80 0.48 9.61
C ASP A 163 10.43 1.12 9.33
N SER A 164 9.47 0.99 10.25
CA SER A 164 8.11 1.47 10.06
C SER A 164 8.00 2.95 10.44
N MET A 165 7.19 3.69 9.69
CA MET A 165 6.88 5.10 9.92
C MET A 165 5.37 5.25 10.11
N PHE A 166 4.94 5.56 11.32
CA PHE A 166 3.52 5.71 11.66
C PHE A 166 3.13 7.19 11.68
N TYR A 167 1.88 7.48 11.31
CA TYR A 167 1.32 8.83 11.25
C TYR A 167 2.17 9.80 10.40
N LEU A 168 2.69 9.31 9.27
CA LEU A 168 3.52 10.10 8.37
C LEU A 168 2.77 11.34 7.85
N LYS A 169 1.48 11.16 7.57
CA LYS A 169 0.58 12.22 7.14
C LYS A 169 -0.83 11.90 7.61
N ARG A 170 -1.56 12.92 8.05
CA ARG A 170 -2.98 12.84 8.41
C ARG A 170 -3.74 13.90 7.63
N HIS A 171 -4.89 13.53 7.09
CA HIS A 171 -5.85 14.46 6.53
C HIS A 171 -7.11 14.41 7.37
N ASP A 172 -7.57 15.57 7.85
CA ASP A 172 -8.79 15.69 8.64
C ASP A 172 -9.80 16.56 7.87
N PRO A 173 -10.90 15.98 7.36
CA PRO A 173 -11.89 16.74 6.59
C PRO A 173 -12.72 17.69 7.47
N ASN A 174 -12.61 17.62 8.81
CA ASN A 174 -13.31 18.48 9.74
C ASN A 174 -12.38 19.47 10.46
N ALA A 175 -11.09 19.48 10.13
CA ALA A 175 -10.20 20.50 10.67
C ALA A 175 -10.63 21.88 10.15
N PRO A 176 -10.66 22.93 11.00
CA PRO A 176 -10.88 24.29 10.53
C PRO A 176 -9.79 24.66 9.53
N ASP A 177 -10.15 25.36 8.46
CA ASP A 177 -9.18 25.88 7.51
C ASP A 177 -8.24 26.84 8.26
N GLU A 178 -6.92 26.67 8.09
CA GLU A 178 -5.92 27.50 8.78
C GLU A 178 -6.04 29.00 8.44
N ASP A 179 -6.76 29.33 7.35
CA ASP A 179 -7.07 30.69 6.91
C ASP A 179 -8.30 31.32 7.61
N GLU A 180 -9.02 30.57 8.46
CA GLU A 180 -10.17 31.05 9.24
C GLU A 180 -9.83 31.41 10.71
N LEU A 181 -8.53 31.42 11.09
CA LEU A 181 -8.01 31.80 12.41
C LEU A 181 -7.22 33.12 12.39
#